data_AF-A0A956EUS3-F1
#
_entry.id   AF-A0A956EUS3-F1
#
_cell.length_a   1.000
_cell.length_b   1.000
_cell.length_c   1.000
_cell.angle_alpha   90.00
_cell.angle_beta   90.00
_cell.angle_gamma   90.00
#
_symmetry.space_group_name_H-M   'P 1'
#
loop_
_entity.id
_entity.type
_entity.pdbx_description
1 polymer ?
#
loop_
_entity_poly.entity_id
_entity_poly.type
_entity_poly.pdbx_seq_one_letter_code
_entity_poly.pdbx_strand_id
1 'polypeptide(L)' 'MASENVKEFNDLNFDEEVIKSDGAVLVDFSATWCGPCKMLNPIVEQVAEELKGSLKVGK' A
#
# COMPACT_ATOMS: atom_id res chain seq x y z
N MET A 1 5.09 11.03 1.55
CA MET A 1 3.70 11.52 1.59
C MET A 1 2.91 10.47 0.84
N ALA A 2 2.17 9.61 1.55
CA ALA A 2 1.29 8.64 0.89
C ALA A 2 0.09 9.38 0.30
N SER A 3 -0.35 8.98 -0.89
CA SER A 3 -1.58 9.48 -1.50
C SER A 3 -2.81 9.06 -0.67
N GLU A 4 -3.96 9.71 -0.91
CA GLU A 4 -5.19 9.52 -0.13
C GLU A 4 -5.65 8.04 -0.02
N ASN A 5 -5.32 7.21 -1.02
CA ASN A 5 -5.76 5.82 -1.12
C ASN A 5 -4.67 4.78 -0.78
N VAL A 6 -3.49 5.20 -0.29
CA VAL A 6 -2.41 4.31 0.16
C VAL A 6 -2.29 4.38 1.69
N LYS A 7 -2.62 3.28 2.39
CA LYS A 7 -2.48 3.18 3.85
C LYS A 7 -1.03 2.97 4.27
N GLU A 8 -0.68 3.43 5.48
CA GLU A 8 0.61 3.10 6.11
C GLU A 8 0.43 1.92 7.06
N PHE A 9 1.27 0.91 6.88
CA PHE A 9 1.33 -0.31 7.67
C PHE A 9 2.56 -0.30 8.57
N ASN A 10 2.41 -0.90 9.74
CA ASN A 10 3.46 -1.10 10.71
C ASN A 10 3.12 -2.30 11.59
N ASP A 11 4.05 -2.70 12.44
CA ASP A 11 3.90 -3.88 13.28
C ASP A 11 2.65 -3.87 14.17
N LEU A 12 2.12 -2.69 14.51
CA LEU A 12 0.94 -2.57 15.38
C LEU A 12 -0.37 -2.82 14.64
N ASN A 13 -0.43 -2.53 13.33
CA ASN A 13 -1.66 -2.61 12.55
C ASN A 13 -1.63 -3.67 11.44
N PHE A 14 -0.46 -4.28 11.15
CA PHE A 14 -0.31 -5.21 10.03
C PHE A 14 -1.22 -6.43 10.14
N ASP A 15 -1.35 -6.99 11.36
CA ASP A 15 -2.19 -8.17 11.58
C ASP A 15 -3.67 -7.88 11.27
N GLU A 16 -4.18 -6.74 11.72
CA GLU A 16 -5.58 -6.36 11.52
C GLU A 16 -5.84 -5.87 10.09
N GLU A 17 -4.95 -5.05 9.54
CA GLU A 17 -5.15 -4.40 8.25
C GLU A 17 -4.78 -5.28 7.05
N VAL A 18 -3.86 -6.23 7.22
CA VAL A 18 -3.35 -7.08 6.15
C VAL A 18 -3.73 -8.54 6.36
N ILE A 19 -3.32 -9.15 7.48
CA ILE A 19 -3.47 -10.60 7.70
C ILE A 19 -4.94 -11.01 7.88
N LYS A 20 -5.70 -10.23 8.64
CA LYS A 20 -7.13 -10.46 8.92
C LYS A 20 -8.07 -9.75 7.95
N SER A 21 -7.54 -9.21 6.85
CA SER A 21 -8.34 -8.50 5.85
C SER A 21 -9.31 -9.47 5.16
N ASP A 22 -10.59 -9.10 5.08
CA ASP A 22 -11.63 -9.88 4.38
C ASP A 22 -11.42 -9.92 2.85
N GLY A 23 -10.54 -9.07 2.31
CA GLY A 23 -10.28 -8.96 0.88
C GLY A 23 -8.79 -8.81 0.57
N ALA A 24 -8.47 -8.83 -0.72
CA ALA A 24 -7.09 -8.74 -1.20
C ALA A 24 -6.41 -7.44 -0.73
N VAL A 25 -5.14 -7.58 -0.33
CA VAL A 25 -4.29 -6.47 0.09
C VAL A 25 -3.02 -6.48 -0.73
N LEU A 26 -2.71 -5.35 -1.36
CA LEU A 26 -1.43 -5.10 -2.01
C LEU A 26 -0.55 -4.30 -1.05
N VAL A 27 0.59 -4.87 -0.68
CA VAL A 27 1.56 -4.25 0.22
C VAL A 27 2.81 -3.88 -0.58
N ASP A 28 3.16 -2.60 -0.57
CA ASP A 28 4.41 -2.08 -1.14
C ASP A 28 5.51 -2.05 -0.07
N PHE A 29 6.29 -3.14 -0.02
CA PHE A 29 7.48 -3.20 0.84
C PHE A 29 8.61 -2.36 0.24
N SER A 30 8.65 -1.09 0.64
CA SER A 30 9.56 -0.08 0.10
C SER A 30 10.54 0.45 1.16
N ALA A 31 11.49 1.26 0.72
CA ALA A 31 12.41 1.97 1.60
C ALA A 31 12.69 3.39 1.09
N THR A 32 12.88 4.33 2.01
CA THR A 32 13.10 5.75 1.69
C THR A 32 14.38 6.01 0.89
N TRP A 33 15.32 5.08 0.91
CA TRP A 33 16.58 5.11 0.17
C TRP A 33 16.55 4.24 -1.10
N CYS A 34 15.48 3.49 -1.35
CA CYS A 34 15.35 2.65 -2.53
C CYS A 34 14.99 3.49 -3.76
N GLY A 35 15.98 3.74 -4.63
CA GLY A 35 15.79 4.44 -5.91
C GLY A 35 14.74 3.80 -6.83
N PRO A 36 14.82 2.49 -7.10
CA PRO A 36 13.82 1.80 -7.92
C PRO A 36 12.40 1.89 -7.35
N CYS A 37 12.24 1.78 -6.03
CA CYS A 37 10.93 1.84 -5.37
C CYS A 37 10.28 3.22 -5.55
N LYS A 38 11.07 4.31 -5.47
CA LYS A 38 10.56 5.67 -5.74
C LYS A 38 9.99 5.83 -7.14
N MET A 39 10.53 5.10 -8.13
CA MET A 39 9.99 5.11 -9.50
C MET A 39 8.68 4.33 -9.60
N LEU A 40 8.45 3.33 -8.74
CA LEU A 40 7.22 2.54 -8.69
C LEU A 40 6.10 3.22 -7.91
N ASN A 41 6.41 4.09 -6.94
CA ASN A 41 5.41 4.84 -6.16
C ASN A 41 4.24 5.40 -6.98
N PRO A 42 4.44 6.15 -8.09
CA PRO A 42 3.31 6.69 -8.86
C PRO A 42 2.43 5.59 -9.48
N ILE A 43 3.00 4.43 -9.80
CA ILE A 43 2.24 3.28 -10.33
C ILE A 43 1.42 2.65 -9.21
N VAL A 44 2.00 2.48 -8.01
CA VAL A 44 1.28 1.96 -6.84
C VAL A 44 0.13 2.90 -6.45
N GLU A 45 0.35 4.21 -6.51
CA GLU A 45 -0.69 5.21 -6.24
C GLU A 45 -1.82 5.16 -7.29
N GLN A 46 -1.49 4.97 -8.58
CA GLN A 46 -2.48 4.78 -9.63
C GLN A 46 -3.33 3.51 -9.39
N VAL A 47 -2.68 2.40 -9.04
CA VAL A 47 -3.37 1.13 -8.73
C VAL A 47 -4.33 1.31 -7.54
N ALA A 48 -3.91 2.05 -6.51
CA ALA A 48 -4.74 2.34 -5.34
C ALA A 48 -6.00 3.15 -5.69
N GLU A 49 -5.90 4.06 -6.67
CA GLU A 49 -7.04 4.82 -7.18
C GLU A 49 -7.98 3.95 -8.03
N GLU A 50 -7.43 3.25 -9.02
CA GLU A 50 -8.22 2.47 -9.99
C GLU A 50 -8.97 1.31 -9.34
N LEU A 51 -8.37 0.68 -8.32
CA LEU A 51 -8.92 -0.49 -7.65
C LEU A 51 -9.54 -0.15 -6.29
N LYS A 52 -9.86 1.12 -6.06
CA LYS A 52 -10.52 1.60 -4.85
C LYS A 52 -11.80 0.81 -4.59
N GLY A 53 -11.90 0.25 -3.39
CA GLY A 53 -13.02 -0.59 -2.95
C GLY A 53 -12.96 -2.05 -3.40
N SER A 54 -12.08 -2.41 -4.35
CA SER A 54 -11.86 -3.80 -4.77
C SER A 54 -10.70 -4.46 -4.03
N LEU A 55 -9.64 -3.70 -3.73
CA LEU A 55 -8.53 -4.17 -2.90
C LEU A 55 -7.93 -3.04 -2.07
N LYS A 56 -7.30 -3.39 -0.96
CA LYS A 56 -6.63 -2.45 -0.07
C LYS A 56 -5.18 -2.29 -0.51
N VAL A 57 -4.71 -1.04 -0.65
CA VAL A 57 -3.31 -0.74 -0.98
C VAL A 57 -2.66 -0.02 0.19
N GLY A 58 -1.43 -0.41 0.53
CA GLY A 58 -0.64 0.28 1.54
C GLY A 58 0.83 -0.11 1.54
N LYS A 59 1.62 0.56 2.38
CA LYS A 59 3.07 0.39 2.53
C LYS A 59 3.49 0.42 3.97
#